data_AF-A0A3D4Z242-F1
#
_entry.id   AF-A0A3D4Z242-F1
#
_cell.length_a   1.000
_cell.length_b   1.000
_cell.length_c   1.000
_cell.angle_alpha   90.00
_cell.angle_beta   90.00
_cell.angle_gamma   90.00
#
_symmetry.space_group_name_H-M   'P 1'
#
loop_
_entity.id
_entity.type
_entity.pdbx_description
1 polymer ?
#
loop_
_entity_poly.entity_id
_entity_poly.type
_entity_poly.pdbx_seq_one_letter_code
_entity_poly.pdbx_strand_id
1 'polypeptide(L)'
;GEKRYIIASQSLAVGREVLASESADILPGNALPLKNIPVGTNIYNIELKVGKGGQLARSAGTFAQLMAKEGRYALVKLPSGEVRKVLIDCMATVGEVSN
;
A
#
# COMPACT_ATOMS: atom_id res chain seq x y z
N GLY A 1 -14.45 16.06 -15.02
CA GLY A 1 -13.40 15.34 -14.29
C GLY A 1 -14.03 14.23 -13.49
N GLU A 2 -13.46 13.03 -13.51
CA GLU A 2 -13.91 11.91 -12.69
C GLU A 2 -13.54 12.14 -11.21
N LYS A 3 -14.44 11.80 -10.28
CA LYS A 3 -14.20 11.92 -8.83
C LYS A 3 -14.30 10.54 -8.20
N ARG A 4 -13.33 10.20 -7.36
CA ARG A 4 -13.28 8.94 -6.61
C ARG A 4 -12.88 9.21 -5.16
N TYR A 5 -13.34 8.35 -4.26
CA TYR A 5 -12.90 8.36 -2.87
C TYR A 5 -11.73 7.39 -2.68
N ILE A 6 -10.80 7.76 -1.80
CA ILE A 6 -9.67 6.93 -1.38
C ILE A 6 -9.59 6.92 0.15
N ILE A 7 -8.91 5.92 0.70
CA ILE A 7 -8.54 5.90 2.12
C ILE A 7 -7.40 6.91 2.31
N ALA A 8 -7.64 7.92 3.15
CA ALA A 8 -6.65 8.96 3.42
C ALA A 8 -5.41 8.38 4.12
N SER A 9 -4.23 8.78 3.66
CA SER A 9 -2.99 8.54 4.39
C SER A 9 -2.84 9.58 5.50
N GLN A 10 -2.26 9.19 6.63
CA GLN A 10 -2.06 10.09 7.78
C GLN A 10 -1.25 11.36 7.42
N SER A 11 -0.32 11.26 6.47
CA SER A 11 0.52 12.39 6.03
C SER A 11 -0.04 13.14 4.81
N LEU A 12 -1.30 12.92 4.45
CA LEU A 12 -1.92 13.56 3.31
C LEU A 12 -2.48 14.94 3.69
N ALA A 13 -2.03 15.98 2.97
CA ALA A 13 -2.53 17.34 3.11
C ALA A 13 -3.40 17.73 1.91
N VAL A 14 -4.35 18.64 2.13
CA VAL A 14 -5.18 19.21 1.06
C VAL A 14 -4.29 19.87 0.01
N GLY A 15 -4.58 19.62 -1.27
CA GLY A 15 -3.80 20.13 -2.40
C GLY A 15 -2.62 19.25 -2.81
N ARG A 16 -2.33 18.16 -2.07
CA ARG A 16 -1.34 17.17 -2.50
C ARG A 16 -1.91 16.28 -3.60
N GLU A 17 -1.14 16.12 -4.67
CA GLU A 17 -1.44 15.15 -5.71
C GLU A 17 -1.06 13.74 -5.26
N VAL A 18 -1.95 12.79 -5.54
CA VAL A 18 -1.74 11.36 -5.29
C VAL A 18 -1.94 10.60 -6.58
N LEU A 19 -1.05 9.64 -6.81
CA LEU A 19 -0.97 8.89 -8.06
C LEU A 19 -1.05 7.38 -7.77
N ALA A 20 -1.86 6.69 -8.56
CA ALA A 20 -1.88 5.24 -8.64
C ALA A 20 -1.25 4.84 -9.98
N SER A 21 0.02 4.45 -9.96
CA SER A 21 0.77 4.09 -11.17
C SER A 21 1.93 3.16 -10.82
N GLU A 22 2.36 2.32 -11.76
CA GLU A 22 3.60 1.56 -11.60
C GLU A 22 4.83 2.48 -11.49
N SER A 23 4.77 3.69 -12.07
CA SER A 23 5.86 4.66 -12.10
C SER A 23 5.70 5.82 -11.11
N ALA A 24 4.78 5.72 -10.15
CA ALA A 24 4.59 6.78 -9.16
C ALA A 24 5.80 6.90 -8.21
N ASP A 25 6.01 8.09 -7.67
CA ASP A 25 7.03 8.26 -6.64
C ASP A 25 6.62 7.53 -5.35
N ILE A 26 7.61 7.09 -4.57
CA ILE A 26 7.41 6.46 -3.27
C ILE A 26 7.09 7.54 -2.22
N LEU A 27 5.88 8.06 -2.30
CA LEU A 27 5.36 9.12 -1.43
C LEU A 27 4.10 8.64 -0.71
N PRO A 28 3.87 9.06 0.54
CA PRO A 28 2.64 8.74 1.26
C PRO A 28 1.37 9.11 0.47
N GLY A 29 0.45 8.15 0.36
CA GLY A 29 -0.78 8.29 -0.41
C GLY A 29 -0.70 7.79 -1.87
N ASN A 30 0.50 7.60 -2.43
CA ASN A 30 0.64 6.99 -3.75
C ASN A 30 0.47 5.46 -3.69
N ALA A 31 -0.15 4.89 -4.73
CA ALA A 31 -0.40 3.46 -4.84
C ALA A 31 0.42 2.84 -5.99
N LEU A 32 1.17 1.79 -5.67
CA LEU A 32 2.09 1.11 -6.58
C LEU A 32 2.05 -0.40 -6.38
N PRO A 33 2.49 -1.20 -7.37
CA PRO A 33 2.77 -2.61 -7.17
C PRO A 33 3.86 -2.83 -6.11
N LEU A 34 3.73 -3.88 -5.30
CA LEU A 34 4.71 -4.22 -4.27
C LEU A 34 6.14 -4.39 -4.82
N LYS A 35 6.30 -4.82 -6.08
CA LYS A 35 7.60 -4.89 -6.78
C LYS A 35 8.33 -3.55 -6.83
N ASN A 36 7.61 -2.44 -6.89
CA ASN A 36 8.18 -1.11 -7.05
C ASN A 36 8.37 -0.38 -5.70
N ILE A 37 7.75 -0.87 -4.62
CA ILE A 37 7.87 -0.26 -3.29
C ILE A 37 9.13 -0.77 -2.57
N PRO A 38 10.02 0.08 -2.03
CA PRO A 38 11.22 -0.38 -1.31
C PRO A 38 10.89 -1.25 -0.10
N VAL A 39 11.75 -2.24 0.17
CA VAL A 39 11.65 -3.05 1.39
C VAL A 39 11.88 -2.15 2.62
N GLY A 40 11.14 -2.41 3.69
CA GLY A 40 11.12 -1.61 4.92
C GLY A 40 10.01 -0.55 4.95
N THR A 41 9.40 -0.24 3.80
CA THR A 41 8.35 0.78 3.69
C THR A 41 7.06 0.35 4.40
N ASN A 42 6.44 1.29 5.11
CA ASN A 42 5.08 1.14 5.64
C ASN A 42 4.08 1.31 4.50
N ILE A 43 3.14 0.37 4.41
CA ILE A 43 2.15 0.28 3.35
C ILE A 43 0.77 -0.04 3.92
N TYR A 44 -0.27 0.40 3.24
CA TYR A 44 -1.66 0.15 3.61
C TYR A 44 -2.52 -0.11 2.37
N ASN A 45 -3.79 -0.52 2.59
CA ASN A 45 -4.75 -0.79 1.51
C ASN A 45 -4.22 -1.79 0.47
N ILE A 46 -3.75 -2.95 0.95
CA ILE A 46 -2.98 -3.92 0.16
C ILE A 46 -3.92 -4.95 -0.49
N GLU A 47 -3.70 -5.26 -1.76
CA GLU A 47 -4.43 -6.32 -2.46
C GLU A 47 -3.98 -7.72 -2.03
N LEU A 48 -4.93 -8.66 -1.82
CA LEU A 48 -4.59 -10.08 -1.63
C LEU A 48 -4.41 -10.82 -2.96
N LYS A 49 -5.03 -10.32 -4.02
CA LYS A 49 -4.95 -10.83 -5.39
C LYS A 49 -4.89 -9.64 -6.32
N VAL A 50 -4.06 -9.75 -7.36
CA VAL A 50 -3.88 -8.70 -8.37
C VAL A 50 -5.24 -8.27 -8.93
N GLY A 51 -5.55 -6.96 -8.84
CA GLY A 51 -6.77 -6.37 -9.38
C GLY A 51 -8.05 -6.66 -8.60
N LYS A 52 -7.96 -7.22 -7.39
CA LYS A 52 -9.13 -7.43 -6.50
C LYS A 52 -9.36 -6.29 -5.51
N GLY A 53 -8.57 -5.22 -5.59
CA GLY A 53 -8.67 -4.07 -4.71
C GLY A 53 -8.07 -4.34 -3.32
N GLY A 54 -7.83 -3.25 -2.59
CA GLY A 54 -7.22 -3.32 -1.27
C GLY A 54 -8.14 -3.99 -0.25
N GLN A 55 -7.59 -5.00 0.44
CA GLN A 55 -8.31 -5.83 1.42
C GLN A 55 -7.63 -5.82 2.79
N LEU A 56 -6.32 -5.60 2.86
CA LEU A 56 -5.54 -5.64 4.11
C LEU A 56 -5.11 -4.23 4.54
N ALA A 57 -4.91 -4.06 5.85
CA ALA A 57 -4.44 -2.81 6.48
C ALA A 57 -5.26 -1.59 6.04
N ARG A 58 -6.56 -1.60 6.37
CA ARG A 58 -7.53 -0.55 5.98
C ARG A 58 -8.15 0.20 7.16
N SER A 59 -7.91 -0.26 8.38
CA SER A 59 -8.48 0.36 9.57
C SER A 59 -7.70 1.61 9.96
N ALA A 60 -8.33 2.55 10.66
CA ALA A 60 -7.71 3.77 11.14
C ALA A 60 -6.40 3.48 11.91
N GLY A 61 -5.34 4.23 11.59
CA GLY A 61 -4.03 4.11 12.22
C GLY A 61 -3.27 2.82 11.92
N THR A 62 -3.75 1.98 10.99
CA THR A 62 -3.07 0.72 10.65
C THR A 62 -2.09 0.88 9.50
N PHE A 63 -1.04 0.08 9.55
CA PHE A 63 -0.09 -0.11 8.46
C PHE A 63 0.43 -1.55 8.49
N ALA A 64 0.88 -2.02 7.35
CA ALA A 64 1.69 -3.22 7.24
C ALA A 64 3.10 -2.83 6.80
N GLN A 65 4.07 -3.70 7.02
CA GLN A 65 5.45 -3.45 6.61
C GLN A 65 5.86 -4.43 5.51
N LEU A 66 6.44 -3.91 4.43
CA LEU A 66 7.05 -4.74 3.38
C LEU A 66 8.40 -5.27 3.88
N MET A 67 8.46 -6.55 4.27
CA MET A 67 9.63 -7.15 4.91
C MET A 67 10.67 -7.65 3.91
N ALA A 68 10.24 -8.24 2.80
CA ALA A 68 11.13 -8.80 1.79
C ALA A 68 10.41 -8.99 0.44
N LYS A 69 11.18 -9.21 -0.61
CA LYS A 69 10.71 -9.59 -1.95
C LYS A 69 11.45 -10.83 -2.39
N GLU A 70 10.74 -11.94 -2.57
CA GLU A 70 11.27 -13.26 -2.88
C GLU A 70 10.61 -13.80 -4.14
N GLY A 71 11.32 -13.73 -5.27
CA GLY A 71 10.81 -14.18 -6.57
C GLY A 71 9.48 -13.51 -6.92
N ARG A 72 8.40 -14.30 -6.94
CA ARG A 72 7.05 -13.83 -7.28
C ARG A 72 6.24 -13.27 -6.11
N TYR A 73 6.76 -13.34 -4.88
CA TYR A 73 6.04 -12.97 -3.68
C TYR A 73 6.76 -11.86 -2.91
N ALA A 74 5.98 -11.02 -2.26
CA ALA A 74 6.40 -10.09 -1.23
C ALA A 74 6.02 -10.67 0.15
N LEU A 75 6.92 -10.56 1.12
CA LEU A 75 6.60 -10.83 2.52
C LEU A 75 6.10 -9.54 3.16
N VAL A 76 4.87 -9.55 3.64
CA VAL A 76 4.24 -8.41 4.29
C VAL A 76 3.93 -8.78 5.74
N LYS A 77 4.41 -7.99 6.69
CA LYS A 77 4.04 -8.09 8.10
C LYS A 77 2.79 -7.26 8.35
N LEU A 78 1.69 -7.91 8.69
CA LEU A 78 0.39 -7.29 8.94
C LEU A 78 0.35 -6.62 10.33
N PRO A 79 -0.62 -5.71 10.57
CA PRO A 79 -0.83 -5.11 11.89
C PRO A 79 -1.03 -6.14 13.02
N SER A 80 -1.57 -7.32 12.70
CA SER A 80 -1.73 -8.43 13.65
C SER A 80 -0.41 -9.08 14.08
N GLY A 81 0.72 -8.74 13.44
CA GLY A 81 2.00 -9.42 13.59
C GLY A 81 2.19 -10.63 12.66
N GLU A 82 1.13 -11.09 11.97
CA GLU A 82 1.22 -12.15 10.97
C GLU A 82 2.12 -11.75 9.80
N VAL A 83 3.05 -12.62 9.40
CA VAL A 83 3.81 -12.45 8.16
C VAL A 83 3.15 -13.27 7.06
N ARG A 84 2.75 -12.58 5.99
CA ARG A 84 1.99 -13.17 4.90
C ARG A 84 2.68 -12.97 3.56
N LYS A 85 2.59 -14.00 2.71
CA LYS A 85 3.01 -13.94 1.30
C LYS A 85 1.93 -13.30 0.44
N VAL A 86 2.29 -12.26 -0.30
CA VAL A 86 1.42 -11.54 -1.24
C VAL A 86 2.09 -11.55 -2.61
N LEU A 87 1.34 -11.63 -3.71
CA LEU A 87 1.95 -11.54 -5.05
C LEU A 87 2.62 -10.18 -5.23
N ILE A 88 3.81 -10.18 -5.84
CA ILE A 88 4.61 -8.95 -5.98
C ILE A 88 3.95 -7.90 -6.90
N ASP A 89 3.03 -8.34 -7.76
CA ASP A 89 2.22 -7.49 -8.65
C ASP A 89 0.97 -6.93 -7.98
N CYS A 90 0.66 -7.30 -6.74
CA CYS A 90 -0.44 -6.69 -5.98
C CYS A 90 -0.15 -5.21 -5.71
N MET A 91 -1.18 -4.38 -5.78
CA MET A 91 -1.08 -2.96 -5.43
C MET A 91 -1.09 -2.77 -3.91
N ALA A 92 -0.35 -1.76 -3.46
CA ALA A 92 -0.38 -1.24 -2.10
C ALA A 92 -0.19 0.27 -2.11
N THR A 93 -0.73 0.95 -1.10
CA THR A 93 -0.55 2.40 -0.93
C THR A 93 0.56 2.66 0.08
N VAL A 94 1.45 3.61 -0.20
CA VAL A 94 2.57 3.96 0.67
C VAL A 94 2.07 4.79 1.86
N GLY A 95 2.56 4.46 3.06
CA GLY A 95 2.25 5.17 4.31
C GLY A 95 1.35 4.38 5.24
N GLU A 96 0.57 5.11 6.03
CA GLU A 96 -0.31 4.58 7.08
C GLU A 96 -1.71 5.19 6.95
N VAL A 97 -2.73 4.47 7.41
CA VAL A 97 -4.14 4.93 7.33
C VAL A 97 -4.38 6.06 8.33
N SER A 98 -4.98 7.17 7.88
CA SER A 98 -5.44 8.24 8.77
C SER A 98 -6.61 7.80 9.65
N ASN A 99 -6.77 8.44 10.80
CA ASN A 99 -8.04 8.47 11.53
C ASN A 99 -8.96 9.54 10.94
#